data_AF-A0A813U382-F1
#
_entry.id   AF-A0A813U382-F1
#
_cell.length_a   1.000
_cell.length_b   1.000
_cell.length_c   1.000
_cell.angle_alpha   90.00
_cell.angle_beta   90.00
_cell.angle_gamma   90.00
#
_symmetry.space_group_name_H-M   'P 1'
#
loop_
_entity.id
_entity.type
_entity.pdbx_description
1 polymer ?
#
loop_
_entity_poly.entity_id
_entity_poly.type
_entity_poly.pdbx_seq_one_letter_code
_entity_poly.pdbx_strand_id
1 'polypeptide(L)'
;MTRSSEHIQQQLFDAITVIGKCDFPDQWPTFLDTMVRQFQQLSTQNSFQSINGVLKTVHLLFERYRYEQKLDELWLEIKLVLEKFAPAFTELFKVIEMKNIFDLLYVCIKIFYDLNAQELAEHFEDNLTLYMTLLSYANQKLHLILNMSGRAQLHLKNSSTNEEELFVSKICNEIRWFVTGPTLCETMNLGHARYYVSIDIIRRILMYYFAYEVVLCMNMVDMNDKIIEYVRNVSLVTCHGEIGSIETPQMITYCRNGIKQLEDVRSREPDPDKRSFYKKQIRAAKKLLKEADRYILSDNETEPNKSSINDSDRLSFFSKLIFICTSNLLDNTFFREQIRNFDEQFELYMKLLNVLPPNMATRTSDYISEMIKLIEKIIDNGCAYECNSTIYLDTSKFRIRRGFSNLESRQNDIIDELTKRANEYTSPTNTMINTKNSSDFILWNNSQFIEPAWKSSWGFGSPAWLVQSAAMAYSVLSCPFDIYTAPLIPKSSDDINEITLFQAVNNNDSCIGYYLYVANITLSEDKTSSSKNIMNLSEVLLEYNNDDIRFLFLLNNYDETIQGGAKVTLPKKKLNISITG
;
A
#
# COMPACT_ATOMS: atom_id res chain seq x y z
N MET A 1 4.13 -50.86 5.06
CA MET A 1 3.68 -49.57 5.62
C MET A 1 2.75 -48.81 4.69
N THR A 2 3.09 -48.65 3.41
CA THR A 2 2.37 -47.78 2.45
C THR A 2 0.92 -48.19 2.09
N ARG A 3 0.48 -49.41 2.45
CA ARG A 3 -0.88 -49.91 2.19
C ARG A 3 -1.85 -49.77 3.38
N SER A 4 -1.36 -49.27 4.52
CA SER A 4 -2.16 -49.12 5.76
C SER A 4 -2.82 -47.73 5.83
N SER A 5 -3.83 -47.55 6.67
CA SER A 5 -4.45 -46.23 6.91
C SER A 5 -3.44 -45.22 7.48
N GLU A 6 -3.67 -43.93 7.26
CA GLU A 6 -2.76 -42.84 7.65
C GLU A 6 -2.43 -42.85 9.14
N HIS A 7 -3.44 -43.08 9.99
CA HIS A 7 -3.26 -43.22 11.44
C HIS A 7 -2.34 -44.40 11.81
N ILE A 8 -2.48 -45.55 11.13
CA ILE A 8 -1.60 -46.71 11.35
C ILE A 8 -0.19 -46.41 10.86
N GLN A 9 -0.05 -45.68 9.75
CA GLN A 9 1.26 -45.25 9.27
C GLN A 9 1.97 -44.34 10.28
N GLN A 10 1.28 -43.36 10.87
CA GLN A 10 1.82 -42.49 11.91
C GLN A 10 2.29 -43.28 13.13
N GLN A 11 1.46 -44.17 13.68
CA GLN A 11 1.85 -45.01 14.82
C GLN A 11 3.08 -45.88 14.54
N LEU A 12 3.16 -46.43 13.32
CA LEU A 12 4.32 -47.20 12.87
C LEU A 12 5.57 -46.32 12.70
N PHE A 13 5.41 -45.08 12.24
CA PHE A 13 6.49 -44.11 12.14
C PHE A 13 7.02 -43.72 13.53
N ASP A 14 6.15 -43.42 14.49
CA ASP A 14 6.53 -43.12 15.87
C ASP A 14 7.28 -44.28 16.52
N ALA A 15 6.81 -45.51 16.29
CA ALA A 15 7.48 -46.72 16.76
C ALA A 15 8.90 -46.86 16.18
N ILE A 16 9.09 -46.59 14.88
CA ILE A 16 10.42 -46.65 14.27
C ILE A 16 11.34 -45.58 14.86
N THR A 17 10.86 -44.36 15.11
CA THR A 17 11.66 -43.30 15.73
C THR A 17 12.14 -43.71 17.12
N VAL A 18 11.26 -44.31 17.93
CA VAL A 18 11.59 -44.77 19.29
C VAL A 18 12.56 -45.95 19.26
N ILE A 19 12.31 -46.96 18.43
CA ILE A 19 13.17 -48.15 18.33
C ILE A 19 14.52 -47.78 17.73
N GLY A 20 14.53 -46.97 16.66
CA GLY A 20 15.74 -46.54 15.99
C GLY A 20 16.72 -45.83 16.92
N LYS A 21 16.25 -45.07 17.92
CA LYS A 21 17.11 -44.43 18.93
C LYS A 21 17.97 -45.39 19.74
N CYS A 22 17.49 -46.60 19.98
CA CYS A 22 18.20 -47.60 20.78
C CYS A 22 18.92 -48.63 19.92
N ASP A 23 18.33 -48.97 18.77
CA ASP A 23 18.71 -50.14 17.99
C ASP A 23 19.61 -49.79 16.79
N PHE A 24 19.52 -48.58 16.26
CA PHE A 24 20.32 -48.15 15.11
C PHE A 24 21.61 -47.46 15.57
N PRO A 25 22.80 -47.84 15.01
CA PRO A 25 22.98 -48.76 13.88
C PRO A 25 23.20 -50.23 14.26
N ASP A 26 23.55 -50.53 15.50
CA ASP A 26 24.16 -51.81 15.89
C ASP A 26 23.26 -53.04 15.74
N GLN A 27 21.98 -52.93 16.10
CA GLN A 27 21.01 -54.02 15.94
C GLN A 27 20.51 -54.12 14.49
N TRP A 28 20.71 -53.07 13.68
CA TRP A 28 20.18 -52.94 12.32
C TRP A 28 21.30 -52.79 11.25
N PRO A 29 22.31 -53.68 11.20
CA PRO A 29 23.54 -53.46 10.43
C PRO A 29 23.36 -53.42 8.91
N THR A 30 22.29 -54.03 8.38
CA THR A 30 21.97 -54.10 6.95
C THR A 30 20.91 -53.08 6.51
N PHE A 31 20.44 -52.24 7.44
CA PHE A 31 19.31 -51.34 7.20
C PHE A 31 19.62 -50.31 6.12
N LEU A 32 20.75 -49.60 6.23
CA LEU A 32 21.18 -48.62 5.23
C LEU A 32 21.35 -49.27 3.85
N ASP A 33 21.99 -50.44 3.79
CA ASP A 33 22.20 -51.18 2.54
C ASP A 33 20.87 -51.58 1.88
N THR A 34 19.85 -51.89 2.68
CA THR A 34 18.51 -52.21 2.20
C THR A 34 17.80 -50.98 1.65
N MET A 35 17.92 -49.83 2.31
CA MET A 35 17.31 -48.57 1.85
C MET A 35 17.94 -48.07 0.54
N VAL A 36 19.27 -48.11 0.45
CA VAL A 36 20.01 -47.73 -0.74
C VAL A 36 19.61 -48.58 -1.97
N ARG A 37 19.39 -49.88 -1.78
CA ARG A 37 18.90 -50.76 -2.86
C ARG A 37 17.52 -50.36 -3.39
N GLN A 38 16.65 -49.80 -2.54
CA GLN A 38 15.32 -49.37 -3.00
C GLN A 38 15.38 -48.13 -3.89
N PHE A 39 16.37 -47.26 -3.73
CA PHE A 39 16.53 -46.06 -4.56
C PHE A 39 16.81 -46.39 -6.04
N GLN A 40 17.36 -47.57 -6.32
CA GLN A 40 17.65 -48.03 -7.69
C GLN A 40 16.38 -48.39 -8.50
N GLN A 41 15.19 -48.39 -7.90
CA GLN A 41 13.95 -48.91 -8.52
C GLN A 41 13.02 -47.84 -9.13
N LEU A 42 13.45 -46.58 -9.27
CA LEU A 42 12.69 -45.38 -9.70
C LEU A 42 12.01 -45.41 -11.10
N SER A 43 12.03 -46.55 -11.80
CA SER A 43 11.54 -46.66 -13.18
C SER A 43 10.03 -46.98 -13.31
N THR A 44 9.31 -47.25 -12.22
CA THR A 44 7.89 -47.67 -12.26
C THR A 44 6.99 -46.89 -11.29
N GLN A 45 5.69 -46.73 -11.57
CA GLN A 45 4.77 -45.99 -10.68
C GLN A 45 4.67 -46.57 -9.26
N ASN A 46 4.74 -47.91 -9.11
CA ASN A 46 4.76 -48.57 -7.80
C ASN A 46 6.04 -48.28 -6.98
N SER A 47 7.12 -47.81 -7.62
CA SER A 47 8.38 -47.46 -6.94
C SER A 47 8.28 -46.17 -6.13
N PHE A 48 7.47 -45.19 -6.57
CA PHE A 48 7.40 -43.88 -5.91
C PHE A 48 6.87 -43.97 -4.48
N GLN A 49 5.84 -44.79 -4.27
CA GLN A 49 5.25 -44.95 -2.94
C GLN A 49 6.23 -45.66 -1.98
N SER A 50 6.98 -46.64 -2.49
CA SER A 50 8.02 -47.33 -1.72
C SER A 50 9.14 -46.37 -1.33
N ILE A 51 9.63 -45.58 -2.29
CA ILE A 51 10.71 -44.62 -2.06
C ILE A 51 10.27 -43.52 -1.10
N ASN A 52 9.04 -43.03 -1.22
CA ASN A 52 8.48 -42.07 -0.26
C ASN A 52 8.47 -42.65 1.16
N GLY A 53 8.03 -43.89 1.31
CA GLY A 53 8.06 -44.60 2.60
C GLY A 53 9.48 -44.69 3.17
N VAL A 54 10.46 -45.06 2.34
CA VAL A 54 11.88 -45.11 2.74
C VAL A 54 12.39 -43.76 3.18
N LEU A 55 12.20 -42.72 2.37
CA LEU A 55 12.68 -41.37 2.68
C LEU A 55 12.06 -40.84 3.97
N LYS A 56 10.76 -41.06 4.20
CA LYS A 56 10.11 -40.67 5.47
C LYS A 56 10.69 -41.40 6.67
N THR A 57 10.94 -42.71 6.55
CA THR A 57 11.59 -43.49 7.60
C THR A 57 13.00 -42.98 7.89
N VAL A 58 13.77 -42.67 6.84
CA VAL A 58 15.12 -42.11 6.96
C VAL A 58 15.11 -40.74 7.65
N HIS A 59 14.23 -39.84 7.21
CA HIS A 59 14.05 -38.53 7.82
C HIS A 59 13.80 -38.64 9.33
N LEU A 60 12.89 -39.52 9.75
CA LEU A 60 12.57 -39.71 11.17
C LEU A 60 13.75 -40.25 11.98
N LEU A 61 14.55 -41.14 11.38
CA LEU A 61 15.73 -41.69 12.03
C LEU A 61 16.80 -40.61 12.21
N PHE A 62 17.02 -39.78 11.19
CA PHE A 62 18.09 -38.77 11.18
C PHE A 62 17.68 -37.45 11.83
N GLU A 63 16.38 -37.17 11.99
CA GLU A 63 15.89 -35.95 12.66
C GLU A 63 16.46 -35.81 14.09
N ARG A 64 16.78 -36.92 14.76
CA ARG A 64 17.40 -36.92 16.09
C ARG A 64 18.76 -36.20 16.10
N TYR A 65 19.49 -36.23 14.99
CA TYR A 65 20.81 -35.61 14.87
C TYR A 65 20.77 -34.10 15.06
N ARG A 66 19.61 -33.46 14.86
CA ARG A 66 19.44 -32.01 15.09
C ARG A 66 19.55 -31.60 16.56
N TYR A 67 19.21 -32.51 17.47
CA TYR A 67 18.98 -32.17 18.88
C TYR A 67 19.90 -32.96 19.83
N GLU A 68 20.54 -34.02 19.35
CA GLU A 68 21.45 -34.82 20.16
C GLU A 68 22.79 -34.09 20.39
N GLN A 69 23.34 -34.29 21.58
CA GLN A 69 24.64 -33.75 21.94
C GLN A 69 25.74 -34.54 21.22
N LYS A 70 26.78 -33.82 20.79
CA LYS A 70 27.93 -34.40 20.09
C LYS A 70 28.68 -35.35 21.03
N LEU A 71 28.55 -36.65 20.78
CA LEU A 71 29.24 -37.74 21.47
C LEU A 71 29.97 -38.61 20.43
N ASP A 72 31.03 -39.31 20.86
CA ASP A 72 31.85 -40.14 19.95
C ASP A 72 31.04 -41.27 19.27
N GLU A 73 30.06 -41.84 19.97
CA GLU A 73 29.17 -42.89 19.43
C GLU A 73 28.27 -42.34 18.32
N LEU A 74 27.61 -41.20 18.56
CA LEU A 74 26.81 -40.50 17.55
C LEU A 74 27.67 -40.10 16.34
N TRP A 75 28.93 -39.72 16.59
CA TRP A 75 29.87 -39.36 15.53
C TRP A 75 30.19 -40.54 14.60
N LEU A 76 30.46 -41.73 15.17
CA LEU A 76 30.70 -42.95 14.40
C LEU A 76 29.47 -43.37 13.60
N GLU A 77 28.27 -43.18 14.16
CA GLU A 77 27.02 -43.44 13.47
C GLU A 77 26.81 -42.50 12.28
N ILE A 78 26.94 -41.18 12.48
CA ILE A 78 26.80 -40.20 11.40
C ILE A 78 27.80 -40.51 10.28
N LYS A 79 29.05 -40.84 10.64
CA LYS A 79 30.06 -41.24 9.65
C LYS A 79 29.63 -42.49 8.86
N LEU A 80 29.15 -43.54 9.52
CA LEU A 80 28.63 -44.74 8.86
C LEU A 80 27.46 -44.40 7.91
N VAL A 81 26.56 -43.52 8.32
CA VAL A 81 25.44 -43.04 7.51
C VAL A 81 25.95 -42.29 6.29
N LEU A 82 26.86 -41.34 6.44
CA LEU A 82 27.40 -40.57 5.33
C LEU A 82 28.11 -41.47 4.31
N GLU A 83 28.93 -42.42 4.77
CA GLU A 83 29.65 -43.36 3.89
C GLU A 83 28.71 -44.26 3.09
N LYS A 84 27.64 -44.78 3.71
CA LYS A 84 26.74 -45.75 3.06
C LYS A 84 25.55 -45.14 2.33
N PHE A 85 24.98 -44.06 2.86
CA PHE A 85 23.70 -43.51 2.40
C PHE A 85 23.86 -42.29 1.48
N ALA A 86 24.77 -41.37 1.81
CA ALA A 86 24.85 -40.07 1.14
C ALA A 86 25.09 -40.14 -0.39
N PRO A 87 25.95 -41.04 -0.93
CA PRO A 87 26.14 -41.15 -2.38
C PRO A 87 24.86 -41.53 -3.12
N ALA A 88 24.13 -42.54 -2.64
CA ALA A 88 22.89 -42.99 -3.26
C ALA A 88 21.76 -41.96 -3.12
N PHE A 89 21.71 -41.27 -1.98
CA PHE A 89 20.79 -40.16 -1.75
C PHE A 89 21.04 -38.99 -2.72
N THR A 90 22.31 -38.66 -2.97
CA THR A 90 22.70 -37.60 -3.92
C THR A 90 22.15 -37.88 -5.33
N GLU A 91 22.32 -39.10 -5.82
CA GLU A 91 21.81 -39.51 -7.13
C GLU A 91 20.29 -39.54 -7.19
N LEU A 92 19.64 -40.04 -6.13
CA LEU A 92 18.19 -40.03 -6.00
C LEU A 92 17.63 -38.59 -6.05
N PHE A 93 18.26 -37.65 -5.33
CA PHE A 93 17.83 -36.27 -5.24
C PHE A 93 17.87 -35.59 -6.63
N LYS A 94 18.93 -35.80 -7.41
CA LYS A 94 19.01 -35.35 -8.82
C LYS A 94 17.84 -35.88 -9.65
N VAL A 95 17.54 -37.18 -9.55
CA VAL A 95 16.46 -37.80 -10.34
C VAL A 95 15.08 -37.26 -9.94
N ILE A 96 14.83 -37.09 -8.64
CA ILE A 96 13.56 -36.54 -8.13
C ILE A 96 13.37 -35.10 -8.61
N GLU A 97 14.43 -34.30 -8.57
CA GLU A 97 14.42 -32.93 -9.06
C GLU A 97 14.12 -32.88 -10.56
N MET A 98 14.84 -33.65 -11.38
CA MET A 98 14.60 -33.71 -12.83
C MET A 98 13.19 -34.17 -13.19
N LYS A 99 12.62 -35.12 -12.45
CA LYS A 99 11.24 -35.62 -12.65
C LYS A 99 10.17 -34.71 -12.03
N ASN A 100 10.54 -33.64 -11.35
CA ASN A 100 9.64 -32.70 -10.66
C ASN A 100 8.66 -33.38 -9.68
N ILE A 101 9.13 -34.34 -8.87
CA ILE A 101 8.27 -35.05 -7.91
C ILE A 101 8.32 -34.35 -6.55
N PHE A 102 7.43 -33.37 -6.36
CA PHE A 102 7.47 -32.41 -5.25
C PHE A 102 7.42 -33.04 -3.85
N ASP A 103 6.61 -34.08 -3.63
CA ASP A 103 6.48 -34.73 -2.32
C ASP A 103 7.81 -35.33 -1.86
N LEU A 104 8.51 -35.99 -2.78
CA LEU A 104 9.80 -36.60 -2.51
C LEU A 104 10.88 -35.54 -2.36
N LEU A 105 10.80 -34.46 -3.14
CA LEU A 105 11.74 -33.34 -3.08
C LEU A 105 11.73 -32.68 -1.69
N TYR A 106 10.54 -32.48 -1.12
CA TYR A 106 10.39 -31.95 0.23
C TYR A 106 11.06 -32.83 1.30
N VAL A 107 10.81 -34.14 1.25
CA VAL A 107 11.41 -35.07 2.21
C VAL A 107 12.94 -35.13 2.02
N CYS A 108 13.44 -35.03 0.78
CA CYS A 108 14.88 -34.96 0.52
C CYS A 108 15.51 -33.72 1.15
N ILE A 109 14.87 -32.55 1.09
CA ILE A 109 15.39 -31.33 1.73
C ILE A 109 15.46 -31.49 3.26
N LYS A 110 14.46 -32.14 3.87
CA LYS A 110 14.49 -32.44 5.30
C LYS A 110 15.65 -33.36 5.69
N ILE A 111 15.85 -34.44 4.93
CA ILE A 111 16.98 -35.36 5.15
C ILE A 111 18.32 -34.65 4.96
N PHE A 112 18.43 -33.79 3.94
CA PHE A 112 19.62 -32.96 3.74
C PHE A 112 19.91 -32.10 4.98
N TYR A 113 18.89 -31.44 5.53
CA TYR A 113 19.00 -30.66 6.75
C TYR A 113 19.39 -31.53 7.97
N ASP A 114 18.78 -32.70 8.12
CA ASP A 114 19.09 -33.64 9.21
C ASP A 114 20.57 -34.05 9.21
N LEU A 115 21.09 -34.40 8.04
CA LEU A 115 22.46 -34.85 7.87
C LEU A 115 23.50 -33.73 8.01
N ASN A 116 23.11 -32.47 7.78
CA ASN A 116 23.97 -31.29 7.89
C ASN A 116 23.75 -30.51 9.20
N ALA A 117 22.94 -31.02 10.13
CA ALA A 117 22.69 -30.34 11.40
C ALA A 117 23.91 -30.31 12.33
N GLN A 118 24.89 -31.18 12.07
CA GLN A 118 26.17 -31.28 12.79
C GLN A 118 27.32 -30.93 11.83
N GLU A 119 28.41 -30.33 12.34
CA GLU A 119 29.54 -29.74 11.57
C GLU A 119 30.43 -30.73 10.77
N LEU A 120 29.94 -31.88 10.28
CA LEU A 120 30.78 -33.01 9.83
C LEU A 120 30.42 -33.60 8.47
N ALA A 121 30.09 -32.74 7.53
CA ALA A 121 29.55 -33.17 6.27
C ALA A 121 30.60 -33.19 5.14
N GLU A 122 31.76 -33.86 5.31
CA GLU A 122 32.82 -33.94 4.26
C GLU A 122 32.24 -34.30 2.87
N HIS A 123 31.33 -35.29 2.82
CA HIS A 123 30.63 -35.64 1.58
C HIS A 123 29.84 -34.47 0.98
N PHE A 124 29.16 -33.65 1.78
CA PHE A 124 28.38 -32.53 1.28
C PHE A 124 29.26 -31.32 0.97
N GLU A 125 30.38 -31.11 1.65
CA GLU A 125 31.39 -30.12 1.29
C GLU A 125 32.00 -30.44 -0.08
N ASP A 126 32.37 -31.71 -0.30
CA ASP A 126 32.88 -32.20 -1.59
C ASP A 126 31.86 -32.08 -2.73
N ASN A 127 30.56 -32.06 -2.40
CA ASN A 127 29.46 -31.94 -3.37
C ASN A 127 28.69 -30.61 -3.26
N LEU A 128 29.25 -29.59 -2.61
CA LEU A 128 28.52 -28.37 -2.23
C LEU A 128 27.91 -27.65 -3.42
N THR A 129 28.65 -27.50 -4.51
CA THR A 129 28.18 -26.82 -5.73
C THR A 129 26.93 -27.50 -6.31
N LEU A 130 26.90 -28.83 -6.30
CA LEU A 130 25.76 -29.61 -6.77
C LEU A 130 24.55 -29.39 -5.86
N TYR A 131 24.72 -29.56 -4.54
CA TYR A 131 23.62 -29.40 -3.60
C TYR A 131 23.06 -27.98 -3.57
N MET A 132 23.90 -26.94 -3.67
CA MET A 132 23.44 -25.56 -3.77
C MET A 132 22.65 -25.32 -5.06
N THR A 133 23.02 -25.98 -6.17
CA THR A 133 22.23 -25.93 -7.41
C THR A 133 20.85 -26.57 -7.22
N LEU A 134 20.80 -27.79 -6.67
CA LEU A 134 19.56 -28.52 -6.39
C LEU A 134 18.63 -27.74 -5.43
N LEU A 135 19.20 -27.16 -4.37
CA LEU A 135 18.47 -26.38 -3.37
C LEU A 135 17.99 -25.04 -3.94
N SER A 136 18.77 -24.38 -4.80
CA SER A 136 18.34 -23.14 -5.47
C SER A 136 17.10 -23.36 -6.33
N TYR A 137 17.04 -24.48 -7.04
CA TYR A 137 15.88 -24.87 -7.85
C TYR A 137 14.67 -25.25 -6.98
N ALA A 138 14.90 -26.00 -5.89
CA ALA A 138 13.85 -26.30 -4.92
C ALA A 138 13.28 -25.03 -4.26
N ASN A 139 14.13 -24.04 -3.95
CA ASN A 139 13.73 -22.76 -3.39
C ASN A 139 12.85 -21.94 -4.35
N GLN A 140 13.10 -21.97 -5.66
CA GLN A 140 12.20 -21.35 -6.64
C GLN A 140 10.79 -21.95 -6.61
N LYS A 141 10.67 -23.20 -6.14
CA LYS A 141 9.40 -23.93 -6.03
C LYS A 141 8.92 -24.09 -4.59
N LEU A 142 9.50 -23.34 -3.64
CA LEU A 142 9.18 -23.42 -2.21
C LEU A 142 7.69 -23.21 -1.92
N HIS A 143 7.03 -22.33 -2.68
CA HIS A 143 5.58 -22.11 -2.59
C HIS A 143 4.76 -23.37 -2.91
N LEU A 144 5.16 -24.18 -3.90
CA LEU A 144 4.53 -25.47 -4.23
C LEU A 144 4.84 -26.56 -3.18
N ILE A 145 6.02 -26.50 -2.58
CA ILE A 145 6.45 -27.42 -1.52
C ILE A 145 5.69 -27.14 -0.21
N LEU A 146 5.49 -25.87 0.13
CA LEU A 146 4.69 -25.44 1.27
C LEU A 146 3.21 -25.86 1.11
N ASN A 147 2.68 -25.83 -0.12
CA ASN A 147 1.33 -26.32 -0.43
C ASN A 147 1.09 -27.79 -0.06
N MET A 148 2.14 -28.63 0.01
CA MET A 148 2.02 -30.05 0.38
C MET A 148 2.42 -30.34 1.83
N SER A 149 2.91 -29.36 2.56
CA SER A 149 3.33 -29.48 3.96
C SER A 149 2.19 -29.39 4.99
N GLY A 150 0.94 -29.27 4.53
CA GLY A 150 -0.23 -29.10 5.41
C GLY A 150 -0.32 -27.70 6.06
N ARG A 151 0.51 -26.74 5.65
CA ARG A 151 0.35 -25.33 6.04
C ARG A 151 -0.81 -24.70 5.28
N ALA A 152 -1.57 -23.84 5.95
CA ALA A 152 -2.69 -23.12 5.35
C ALA A 152 -2.19 -22.29 4.14
N GLN A 153 -2.94 -22.35 3.04
CA GLN A 153 -2.71 -21.49 1.88
C GLN A 153 -3.28 -20.10 2.15
N LEU A 154 -2.54 -19.06 1.79
CA LEU A 154 -3.04 -17.70 1.84
C LEU A 154 -3.86 -17.42 0.58
N HIS A 155 -5.16 -17.22 0.74
CA HIS A 155 -6.01 -16.63 -0.29
C HIS A 155 -6.23 -15.15 0.06
N LEU A 156 -6.12 -14.27 -0.94
CA LEU A 156 -6.46 -12.85 -0.81
C LEU A 156 -7.61 -12.52 -1.77
N LYS A 157 -8.58 -11.76 -1.27
CA LYS A 157 -9.62 -11.17 -2.10
C LYS A 157 -9.05 -9.99 -2.86
N ASN A 158 -8.90 -10.13 -4.17
CA ASN A 158 -8.34 -9.10 -5.03
C ASN A 158 -9.46 -8.17 -5.47
N SER A 159 -9.47 -6.92 -5.00
CA SER A 159 -10.53 -5.96 -5.34
C SER A 159 -10.62 -5.63 -6.84
N SER A 160 -9.56 -5.90 -7.61
CA SER A 160 -9.57 -5.65 -9.07
C SER A 160 -10.29 -6.72 -9.90
N THR A 161 -10.38 -7.95 -9.38
CA THR A 161 -11.12 -9.07 -9.99
C THR A 161 -12.40 -9.38 -9.23
N ASN A 162 -12.48 -8.93 -7.97
CA ASN A 162 -13.48 -9.28 -6.98
C ASN A 162 -13.56 -10.80 -6.70
N GLU A 163 -12.43 -11.49 -6.86
CA GLU A 163 -12.27 -12.93 -6.62
C GLU A 163 -11.29 -13.19 -5.48
N GLU A 164 -11.46 -14.31 -4.78
CA GLU A 164 -10.46 -14.85 -3.86
C GLU A 164 -9.43 -15.65 -4.65
N GLU A 165 -8.19 -15.20 -4.62
CA GLU A 165 -7.10 -15.74 -5.42
C GLU A 165 -5.99 -16.26 -4.51
N LEU A 166 -5.31 -17.33 -4.93
CA LEU A 166 -4.13 -17.82 -4.22
C LEU A 166 -3.07 -16.71 -4.24
N PHE A 167 -2.59 -16.32 -3.06
CA PHE A 167 -1.55 -15.32 -2.95
C PHE A 167 -0.22 -15.90 -3.42
N VAL A 168 0.36 -15.26 -4.43
CA VAL A 168 1.69 -15.56 -4.94
C VAL A 168 2.49 -14.27 -4.93
N SER A 169 3.54 -14.23 -4.11
CA SER A 169 4.47 -13.10 -4.12
C SER A 169 5.29 -13.09 -5.42
N LYS A 170 5.54 -11.89 -5.94
CA LYS A 170 6.34 -11.65 -7.14
C LYS A 170 7.81 -11.92 -6.90
N ILE A 171 8.27 -11.70 -5.67
CA ILE A 171 9.62 -12.01 -5.20
C ILE A 171 9.50 -13.10 -4.15
N CYS A 172 10.33 -14.14 -4.25
CA CYS A 172 10.29 -15.26 -3.33
C CYS A 172 10.47 -14.79 -1.88
N ASN A 173 9.49 -15.09 -1.03
CA ASN A 173 9.49 -14.77 0.41
C ASN A 173 9.52 -13.27 0.77
N GLU A 174 9.31 -12.38 -0.19
CA GLU A 174 9.24 -10.92 0.02
C GLU A 174 7.89 -10.40 -0.49
N ILE A 175 7.28 -9.45 0.25
CA ILE A 175 6.08 -8.73 -0.16
C ILE A 175 6.40 -7.24 -0.22
N ARG A 176 6.33 -6.67 -1.42
CA ARG A 176 6.38 -5.22 -1.64
C ARG A 176 4.97 -4.65 -1.61
N TRP A 177 4.71 -3.81 -0.62
CA TRP A 177 3.38 -3.32 -0.32
C TRP A 177 3.36 -1.79 -0.28
N PHE A 178 2.56 -1.18 -1.16
CA PHE A 178 2.25 0.26 -1.09
C PHE A 178 0.91 0.52 -0.40
N VAL A 179 0.89 1.47 0.52
CA VAL A 179 -0.29 1.88 1.30
C VAL A 179 -0.52 3.38 1.10
N THR A 180 -1.75 3.76 0.73
CA THR A 180 -2.17 5.16 0.74
C THR A 180 -2.18 5.67 2.17
N GLY A 181 -1.43 6.72 2.49
CA GLY A 181 -1.41 7.34 3.82
C GLY A 181 -2.22 8.64 3.92
N PRO A 182 -2.03 9.40 5.01
CA PRO A 182 -2.95 10.47 5.40
C PRO A 182 -2.75 11.76 4.60
N THR A 183 -3.82 12.55 4.50
CA THR A 183 -3.74 13.97 4.13
C THR A 183 -3.54 14.82 5.38
N LEU A 184 -2.40 15.52 5.44
CA LEU A 184 -1.93 16.23 6.63
C LEU A 184 -2.60 17.61 6.84
N CYS A 185 -3.93 17.69 6.73
CA CYS A 185 -4.71 18.88 7.13
C CYS A 185 -6.03 18.53 7.82
N GLU A 186 -6.28 17.24 8.05
CA GLU A 186 -7.51 16.75 8.68
C GLU A 186 -7.17 16.02 9.99
N THR A 187 -8.02 16.17 10.99
CA THR A 187 -7.89 15.41 12.22
C THR A 187 -8.22 13.93 11.96
N MET A 188 -7.47 13.03 12.61
CA MET A 188 -7.76 11.61 12.50
C MET A 188 -9.13 11.27 13.10
N ASN A 189 -9.84 10.38 12.43
CA ASN A 189 -11.14 9.88 12.86
C ASN A 189 -11.08 8.36 13.01
N LEU A 190 -12.16 7.77 13.50
CA LEU A 190 -12.23 6.33 13.73
C LEU A 190 -12.09 5.50 12.44
N GLY A 191 -12.52 6.04 11.29
CA GLY A 191 -12.32 5.43 9.97
C GLY A 191 -10.85 5.35 9.58
N HIS A 192 -10.08 6.42 9.81
CA HIS A 192 -8.63 6.42 9.65
C HIS A 192 -7.97 5.38 10.57
N ALA A 193 -8.38 5.33 11.84
CA ALA A 193 -7.86 4.33 12.78
C ALA A 193 -8.12 2.90 12.30
N ARG A 194 -9.33 2.61 11.83
CA ARG A 194 -9.69 1.31 11.25
C ARG A 194 -8.76 0.94 10.11
N TYR A 195 -8.61 1.86 9.16
CA TYR A 195 -7.80 1.66 7.96
C TYR A 195 -6.38 1.20 8.30
N TYR A 196 -5.66 1.98 9.12
CA TYR A 196 -4.27 1.68 9.46
C TYR A 196 -4.11 0.47 10.39
N VAL A 197 -5.04 0.24 11.32
CA VAL A 197 -5.00 -0.94 12.19
C VAL A 197 -5.30 -2.23 11.43
N SER A 198 -6.24 -2.23 10.48
CA SER A 198 -6.50 -3.40 9.63
C SER A 198 -5.26 -3.77 8.81
N ILE A 199 -4.55 -2.78 8.25
CA ILE A 199 -3.29 -2.99 7.53
C ILE A 199 -2.22 -3.57 8.45
N ASP A 200 -2.07 -3.04 9.67
CA ASP A 200 -1.14 -3.56 10.68
C ASP A 200 -1.42 -5.03 11.01
N ILE A 201 -2.69 -5.39 11.23
CA ILE A 201 -3.10 -6.77 11.52
C ILE A 201 -2.73 -7.69 10.34
N ILE A 202 -3.09 -7.32 9.12
CA ILE A 202 -2.78 -8.10 7.91
C ILE A 202 -1.26 -8.25 7.76
N ARG A 203 -0.50 -7.16 7.89
CA ARG A 203 0.97 -7.16 7.85
C ARG A 203 1.56 -8.13 8.87
N ARG A 204 1.08 -8.11 10.12
CA ARG A 204 1.56 -9.01 11.17
C ARG A 204 1.23 -10.48 10.87
N ILE A 205 0.07 -10.78 10.29
CA ILE A 205 -0.27 -12.14 9.85
C ILE A 205 0.70 -12.61 8.76
N LEU A 206 0.96 -11.77 7.75
CA LEU A 206 1.91 -12.08 6.68
C LEU A 206 3.32 -12.32 7.21
N MET A 207 3.78 -11.49 8.15
CA MET A 207 5.12 -11.59 8.73
C MET A 207 5.28 -12.77 9.69
N TYR A 208 4.36 -12.96 10.63
CA TYR A 208 4.56 -13.91 11.73
C TYR A 208 3.96 -15.29 11.47
N TYR A 209 2.82 -15.36 10.76
CA TYR A 209 2.19 -16.65 10.47
C TYR A 209 2.69 -17.25 9.16
N PHE A 210 2.77 -16.42 8.11
CA PHE A 210 3.23 -16.87 6.79
C PHE A 210 4.74 -16.68 6.55
N ALA A 211 5.46 -16.04 7.49
CA ALA A 211 6.91 -15.84 7.45
C ALA A 211 7.44 -15.04 6.24
N TYR A 212 6.61 -14.16 5.66
CA TYR A 212 7.04 -13.24 4.61
C TYR A 212 7.86 -12.08 5.17
N GLU A 213 8.88 -11.67 4.43
CA GLU A 213 9.52 -10.37 4.62
C GLU A 213 8.65 -9.28 3.97
N VAL A 214 8.10 -8.36 4.77
CA VAL A 214 7.22 -7.30 4.26
C VAL A 214 7.96 -5.97 4.20
N VAL A 215 8.06 -5.42 2.98
CA VAL A 215 8.55 -4.07 2.70
C VAL A 215 7.34 -3.18 2.43
N LEU A 216 6.91 -2.44 3.47
CA LEU A 216 5.75 -1.56 3.40
C LEU A 216 6.17 -0.10 3.20
N CYS A 217 5.71 0.50 2.11
CA CYS A 217 5.84 1.93 1.81
C CYS A 217 4.50 2.64 2.02
N MET A 218 4.51 3.80 2.67
CA MET A 218 3.35 4.67 2.86
C MET A 218 3.66 6.08 2.36
N ASN A 219 2.72 6.73 1.70
CA ASN A 219 2.84 8.15 1.38
C ASN A 219 2.18 9.04 2.43
N MET A 220 2.77 10.21 2.66
CA MET A 220 2.24 11.29 3.46
C MET A 220 1.89 12.42 2.48
N VAL A 221 0.60 12.75 2.41
CA VAL A 221 0.13 13.82 1.54
C VAL A 221 0.28 15.13 2.29
N ASP A 222 1.37 15.83 1.99
CA ASP A 222 1.73 17.15 2.53
C ASP A 222 1.49 18.28 1.51
N MET A 223 0.92 17.94 0.35
CA MET A 223 0.65 18.85 -0.73
C MET A 223 -0.54 18.38 -1.58
N ASN A 224 -1.66 19.08 -1.46
CA ASN A 224 -2.84 18.96 -2.33
C ASN A 224 -3.73 20.20 -2.14
N ASP A 225 -4.85 20.25 -2.87
CA ASP A 225 -5.78 21.38 -2.84
C ASP A 225 -6.35 21.65 -1.43
N LYS A 226 -6.66 20.58 -0.67
CA LYS A 226 -7.16 20.70 0.71
C LYS A 226 -6.14 21.33 1.65
N ILE A 227 -4.86 20.97 1.50
CA ILE A 227 -3.77 21.54 2.31
C ILE A 227 -3.53 22.99 1.92
N ILE A 228 -3.59 23.31 0.62
CA ILE A 228 -3.49 24.69 0.13
C ILE A 228 -4.62 25.55 0.72
N GLU A 229 -5.85 25.04 0.72
CA GLU A 229 -7.00 25.70 1.32
C GLU A 229 -6.86 25.86 2.84
N TYR A 230 -6.42 24.81 3.54
CA TYR A 230 -6.14 24.86 4.97
C TYR A 230 -5.10 25.93 5.31
N VAL A 231 -3.95 25.93 4.63
CA VAL A 231 -2.87 26.89 4.85
C VAL A 231 -3.33 28.31 4.52
N ARG A 232 -4.15 28.49 3.48
CA ARG A 232 -4.79 29.78 3.18
C ARG A 232 -5.60 30.27 4.38
N ASN A 233 -6.46 29.41 4.93
CA ASN A 233 -7.34 29.76 6.04
C ASN A 233 -6.56 30.05 7.33
N VAL A 234 -5.53 29.27 7.65
CA VAL A 234 -4.68 29.51 8.83
C VAL A 234 -3.89 30.80 8.69
N SER A 235 -3.27 31.05 7.54
CA SER A 235 -2.47 32.26 7.31
C SER A 235 -3.32 33.54 7.44
N LEU A 236 -4.58 33.48 7.01
CA LEU A 236 -5.55 34.55 7.19
C LEU A 236 -5.79 34.86 8.67
N VAL A 237 -5.97 33.81 9.48
CA VAL A 237 -6.21 33.93 10.93
C VAL A 237 -4.95 34.43 11.65
N THR A 238 -3.78 33.88 11.35
CA THR A 238 -2.53 34.24 12.06
C THR A 238 -2.11 35.69 11.79
N CYS A 239 -2.26 36.17 10.56
CA CYS A 239 -1.80 37.51 10.22
C CYS A 239 -2.76 38.62 10.70
N HIS A 240 -4.06 38.32 10.92
CA HIS A 240 -5.08 39.36 11.12
C HIS A 240 -6.13 39.08 12.21
N GLY A 241 -6.13 37.92 12.88
CA GLY A 241 -7.15 37.55 13.87
C GLY A 241 -8.33 36.77 13.27
N GLU A 242 -9.43 36.59 14.01
CA GLU A 242 -10.62 35.91 13.48
C GLU A 242 -11.15 36.67 12.26
N ILE A 243 -11.41 35.97 11.15
CA ILE A 243 -11.73 36.60 9.85
C ILE A 243 -12.96 37.53 9.92
N GLY A 244 -13.87 37.29 10.87
CA GLY A 244 -15.04 38.14 11.12
C GLY A 244 -14.75 39.46 11.86
N SER A 245 -13.52 39.70 12.32
CA SER A 245 -13.16 40.84 13.19
C SER A 245 -12.31 41.93 12.51
N ILE A 246 -11.92 41.72 11.25
CA ILE A 246 -10.93 42.58 10.58
C ILE A 246 -11.64 43.64 9.75
N GLU A 247 -11.25 44.90 9.91
CA GLU A 247 -11.78 45.99 9.10
C GLU A 247 -11.23 45.92 7.66
N THR A 248 -12.13 45.98 6.67
CA THR A 248 -11.84 45.93 5.22
C THR A 248 -10.65 46.80 4.76
N PRO A 249 -10.45 48.03 5.25
CA PRO A 249 -9.29 48.87 4.86
C PRO A 249 -7.92 48.30 5.23
N GLN A 250 -7.83 47.57 6.35
CA GLN A 250 -6.58 46.94 6.79
C GLN A 250 -6.19 45.79 5.86
N MET A 251 -7.16 44.95 5.47
CA MET A 251 -6.95 43.85 4.51
C MET A 251 -6.47 44.35 3.15
N ILE A 252 -7.06 45.44 2.62
CA ILE A 252 -6.64 46.02 1.34
C ILE A 252 -5.20 46.55 1.41
N THR A 253 -4.82 47.18 2.53
CA THR A 253 -3.47 47.69 2.74
C THR A 253 -2.44 46.56 2.76
N TYR A 254 -2.77 45.47 3.45
CA TYR A 254 -1.95 44.25 3.44
C TYR A 254 -1.77 43.68 2.03
N CYS A 255 -2.86 43.55 1.28
CA CYS A 255 -2.83 43.04 -0.10
C CYS A 255 -1.99 43.94 -1.03
N ARG A 256 -2.06 45.26 -0.88
CA ARG A 256 -1.20 46.21 -1.62
C ARG A 256 0.29 45.96 -1.34
N ASN A 257 0.65 45.68 -0.09
CA ASN A 257 2.02 45.41 0.29
C ASN A 257 2.52 44.07 -0.26
N GLY A 258 1.71 43.00 -0.21
CA GLY A 258 2.10 41.72 -0.81
C GLY A 258 2.23 41.79 -2.33
N ILE A 259 1.36 42.54 -3.03
CA ILE A 259 1.53 42.79 -4.48
C ILE A 259 2.87 43.49 -4.75
N LYS A 260 3.27 44.48 -3.94
CA LYS A 260 4.57 45.16 -4.09
C LYS A 260 5.76 44.24 -3.87
N GLN A 261 5.66 43.32 -2.91
CA GLN A 261 6.70 42.31 -2.71
C GLN A 261 6.80 41.37 -3.93
N LEU A 262 5.69 41.08 -4.60
CA LEU A 262 5.64 40.14 -5.72
C LEU A 262 6.24 40.64 -7.05
N GLU A 263 5.79 41.75 -7.65
CA GLU A 263 6.51 43.01 -7.58
C GLU A 263 8.03 42.83 -7.72
N ASP A 264 8.69 42.98 -6.57
CA ASP A 264 10.14 42.88 -6.40
C ASP A 264 10.67 41.48 -6.71
N VAL A 265 9.99 40.41 -6.27
CA VAL A 265 10.38 39.01 -6.56
C VAL A 265 10.49 38.79 -8.08
N ARG A 266 9.47 39.20 -8.85
CA ARG A 266 9.47 39.12 -10.31
C ARG A 266 10.64 39.88 -10.94
N SER A 267 11.01 41.03 -10.38
CA SER A 267 12.11 41.85 -10.92
C SER A 267 13.48 41.17 -10.78
N ARG A 268 13.63 40.34 -9.74
CA ARG A 268 14.86 39.61 -9.43
C ARG A 268 14.89 38.19 -10.01
N GLU A 269 13.76 37.68 -10.49
CA GLU A 269 13.64 36.32 -11.03
C GLU A 269 14.41 36.16 -12.36
N PRO A 270 15.45 35.32 -12.42
CA PRO A 270 16.24 35.10 -13.63
C PRO A 270 15.51 34.27 -14.70
N ASP A 271 14.60 33.35 -14.33
CA ASP A 271 13.91 32.49 -15.30
C ASP A 271 12.78 33.27 -16.02
N PRO A 272 12.81 33.37 -17.36
CA PRO A 272 11.82 34.13 -18.13
C PRO A 272 10.41 33.57 -18.00
N ASP A 273 10.26 32.25 -17.82
CA ASP A 273 8.97 31.58 -17.69
C ASP A 273 8.37 31.87 -16.31
N LYS A 274 9.18 31.77 -15.24
CA LYS A 274 8.77 32.18 -13.88
C LYS A 274 8.41 33.66 -13.83
N ARG A 275 9.18 34.51 -14.50
CA ARG A 275 8.88 35.95 -14.60
C ARG A 275 7.54 36.21 -15.29
N SER A 276 7.23 35.44 -16.34
CA SER A 276 5.94 35.48 -17.03
C SER A 276 4.79 35.01 -16.13
N PHE A 277 5.01 33.95 -15.35
CA PHE A 277 4.07 33.44 -14.36
C PHE A 277 3.75 34.49 -13.28
N TYR A 278 4.77 35.06 -12.61
CA TYR A 278 4.57 36.14 -11.64
C TYR A 278 3.88 37.36 -12.25
N LYS A 279 4.17 37.71 -13.51
CA LYS A 279 3.48 38.81 -14.21
C LYS A 279 1.98 38.55 -14.35
N LYS A 280 1.57 37.30 -14.62
CA LYS A 280 0.15 36.92 -14.67
C LYS A 280 -0.49 36.96 -13.28
N GLN A 281 0.19 36.46 -12.23
CA GLN A 281 -0.28 36.56 -10.85
C GLN A 281 -0.53 38.01 -10.41
N ILE A 282 0.45 38.90 -10.62
CA ILE A 282 0.35 40.32 -10.27
C ILE A 282 -0.84 40.99 -10.99
N ARG A 283 -1.08 40.65 -12.26
CA ARG A 283 -2.23 41.19 -13.01
C ARG A 283 -3.56 40.74 -12.41
N ALA A 284 -3.67 39.46 -12.04
CA ALA A 284 -4.86 38.92 -11.38
C ALA A 284 -5.08 39.60 -10.02
N ALA A 285 -4.03 39.70 -9.19
CA ALA A 285 -4.07 40.36 -7.90
C ALA A 285 -4.50 41.83 -8.01
N LYS A 286 -3.92 42.58 -8.97
CA LYS A 286 -4.29 43.98 -9.22
C LYS A 286 -5.73 44.15 -9.71
N LYS A 287 -6.25 43.18 -10.48
CA LYS A 287 -7.67 43.18 -10.90
C LYS A 287 -8.59 42.99 -9.70
N LEU A 288 -8.31 41.98 -8.87
CA LEU A 288 -9.06 41.72 -7.64
C LEU A 288 -8.95 42.89 -6.65
N LEU A 289 -7.77 43.50 -6.49
CA LEU A 289 -7.60 44.67 -5.62
C LEU A 289 -8.45 45.87 -6.08
N LYS A 290 -8.57 46.10 -7.39
CA LYS A 290 -9.46 47.15 -7.94
C LYS A 290 -10.94 46.84 -7.73
N GLU A 291 -11.31 45.58 -7.67
CA GLU A 291 -12.66 45.15 -7.26
C GLU A 291 -12.84 45.38 -5.75
N ALA A 292 -11.82 45.07 -4.94
CA ALA A 292 -11.80 45.30 -3.50
C ALA A 292 -11.98 46.79 -3.13
N ASP A 293 -11.24 47.67 -3.81
CA ASP A 293 -11.29 49.12 -3.59
C ASP A 293 -12.67 49.72 -3.90
N ARG A 294 -13.43 49.11 -4.84
CA ARG A 294 -14.80 49.52 -5.13
C ARG A 294 -15.78 49.21 -4.00
N TYR A 295 -15.52 48.17 -3.19
CA TYR A 295 -16.37 47.84 -2.03
C TYR A 295 -16.25 48.86 -0.89
N ILE A 296 -15.04 49.42 -0.65
CA ILE A 296 -14.85 50.47 0.37
C ILE A 296 -15.55 51.78 -0.03
N LEU A 297 -15.54 52.09 -1.32
CA LEU A 297 -16.21 53.28 -1.84
C LEU A 297 -17.74 53.17 -1.75
N SER A 298 -18.30 51.97 -1.88
CA SER A 298 -19.74 51.74 -1.73
C SER A 298 -20.22 51.65 -0.27
N ASP A 299 -19.40 51.18 0.67
CA ASP A 299 -19.75 51.14 2.11
C ASP A 299 -19.76 52.55 2.76
N ASN A 300 -19.13 53.54 2.11
CA ASN A 300 -19.13 54.94 2.56
C ASN A 300 -20.31 55.77 2.01
N GLU A 301 -21.11 55.24 1.07
CA GLU A 301 -22.30 55.90 0.54
C GLU A 301 -23.55 55.40 1.27
N THR A 302 -24.23 56.31 1.97
CA THR A 302 -25.53 56.09 2.62
C THR A 302 -26.65 55.88 1.58
N GLU A 303 -26.67 54.75 0.88
CA GLU A 303 -27.82 54.34 0.06
C GLU A 303 -28.39 52.98 0.49
N PRO A 304 -29.71 52.85 0.76
CA PRO A 304 -30.26 51.66 1.43
C PRO A 304 -30.50 50.44 0.52
N ASN A 305 -30.09 50.48 -0.76
CA ASN A 305 -30.57 49.54 -1.78
C ASN A 305 -29.47 49.00 -2.71
N LYS A 306 -28.39 48.45 -2.16
CA LYS A 306 -27.53 47.51 -2.91
C LYS A 306 -27.40 46.22 -2.11
N SER A 307 -27.73 45.12 -2.79
CA SER A 307 -27.67 43.75 -2.28
C SER A 307 -26.41 43.52 -1.45
N SER A 308 -26.57 43.32 -0.15
CA SER A 308 -25.50 42.88 0.72
C SER A 308 -24.97 41.56 0.18
N ILE A 309 -23.77 41.59 -0.39
CA ILE A 309 -23.02 40.38 -0.70
C ILE A 309 -22.89 39.62 0.61
N ASN A 310 -23.32 38.35 0.63
CA ASN A 310 -23.29 37.51 1.81
C ASN A 310 -21.87 37.47 2.38
N ASP A 311 -21.70 37.46 3.70
CA ASP A 311 -20.38 37.44 4.35
C ASP A 311 -19.48 36.32 3.81
N SER A 312 -20.08 35.18 3.43
CA SER A 312 -19.41 34.06 2.75
C SER A 312 -18.68 34.46 1.46
N ASP A 313 -19.28 35.31 0.63
CA ASP A 313 -18.70 35.74 -0.65
C ASP A 313 -17.59 36.79 -0.43
N ARG A 314 -17.74 37.65 0.60
CA ARG A 314 -16.68 38.59 1.04
C ARG A 314 -15.45 37.81 1.53
N LEU A 315 -15.65 36.78 2.37
CA LEU A 315 -14.61 35.87 2.87
C LEU A 315 -13.89 35.13 1.74
N SER A 316 -14.64 34.55 0.79
CA SER A 316 -14.08 33.87 -0.39
C SER A 316 -13.26 34.81 -1.27
N PHE A 317 -13.69 36.08 -1.38
CA PHE A 317 -12.99 37.09 -2.17
C PHE A 317 -11.68 37.54 -1.51
N PHE A 318 -11.70 37.95 -0.24
CA PHE A 318 -10.51 38.41 0.48
C PHE A 318 -9.49 37.28 0.72
N SER A 319 -9.95 36.05 0.95
CA SER A 319 -9.06 34.88 1.09
C SER A 319 -8.24 34.63 -0.18
N LYS A 320 -8.84 34.75 -1.37
CA LYS A 320 -8.13 34.67 -2.66
C LYS A 320 -7.09 35.79 -2.80
N LEU A 321 -7.47 37.03 -2.48
CA LEU A 321 -6.59 38.19 -2.64
C LEU A 321 -5.38 38.11 -1.69
N ILE A 322 -5.60 37.79 -0.42
CA ILE A 322 -4.53 37.63 0.57
C ILE A 322 -3.62 36.47 0.19
N PHE A 323 -4.16 35.35 -0.28
CA PHE A 323 -3.33 34.24 -0.73
C PHE A 323 -2.40 34.61 -1.89
N ILE A 324 -2.86 35.33 -2.92
CA ILE A 324 -1.96 35.77 -4.01
C ILE A 324 -0.84 36.67 -3.47
N CYS A 325 -1.14 37.45 -2.45
CA CYS A 325 -0.21 38.37 -1.82
C CYS A 325 0.81 37.65 -0.92
N THR A 326 0.47 36.47 -0.38
CA THR A 326 1.33 35.69 0.51
C THR A 326 1.97 34.48 -0.17
N SER A 327 1.41 33.97 -1.27
CA SER A 327 1.80 32.71 -1.93
C SER A 327 3.25 32.64 -2.35
N ASN A 328 3.87 33.79 -2.63
CA ASN A 328 5.26 33.90 -3.04
C ASN A 328 6.25 33.94 -1.86
N LEU A 329 5.72 33.94 -0.63
CA LEU A 329 6.46 33.74 0.62
C LEU A 329 6.29 32.31 1.16
N LEU A 330 5.41 31.49 0.56
CA LEU A 330 5.09 30.14 0.99
C LEU A 330 6.03 29.14 0.29
N ASP A 331 7.26 28.98 0.78
CA ASP A 331 8.09 27.85 0.38
C ASP A 331 7.58 26.56 1.05
N ASN A 332 8.02 25.40 0.57
CA ASN A 332 7.66 24.08 1.11
C ASN A 332 7.85 23.99 2.63
N THR A 333 8.85 24.70 3.17
CA THR A 333 9.13 24.80 4.60
C THR A 333 7.98 25.42 5.40
N PHE A 334 7.36 26.48 4.86
CA PHE A 334 6.21 27.12 5.50
C PHE A 334 5.00 26.18 5.50
N PHE A 335 4.70 25.55 4.35
CA PHE A 335 3.60 24.56 4.27
C PHE A 335 3.79 23.44 5.30
N ARG A 336 5.01 22.89 5.38
CA ARG A 336 5.38 21.84 6.34
C ARG A 336 5.21 22.29 7.79
N GLU A 337 5.55 23.55 8.10
CA GLU A 337 5.38 24.09 9.45
C GLU A 337 3.90 24.19 9.83
N GLN A 338 3.03 24.62 8.92
CA GLN A 338 1.58 24.73 9.18
C GLN A 338 0.93 23.36 9.44
N ILE A 339 1.43 22.30 8.80
CA ILE A 339 0.87 20.95 8.92
C ILE A 339 1.59 20.06 9.93
N ARG A 340 2.67 20.54 10.56
CA ARG A 340 3.53 19.73 11.46
C ARG A 340 2.73 19.06 12.57
N ASN A 341 1.74 19.76 13.12
CA ASN A 341 0.89 19.23 14.18
C ASN A 341 0.08 18.00 13.73
N PHE A 342 -0.38 17.93 12.48
CA PHE A 342 -1.12 16.76 11.98
C PHE A 342 -0.21 15.55 11.83
N ASP A 343 1.04 15.78 11.45
CA ASP A 343 2.06 14.74 11.32
C ASP A 343 2.41 14.13 12.68
N GLU A 344 2.71 14.98 13.66
CA GLU A 344 2.98 14.59 15.05
C GLU A 344 1.76 13.85 15.67
N GLN A 345 0.54 14.33 15.39
CA GLN A 345 -0.69 13.67 15.83
C GLN A 345 -0.88 12.30 15.18
N PHE A 346 -0.64 12.18 13.86
CA PHE A 346 -0.73 10.91 13.16
C PHE A 346 0.23 9.88 13.76
N GLU A 347 1.50 10.24 13.94
CA GLU A 347 2.49 9.36 14.57
C GLU A 347 2.09 8.96 16.00
N LEU A 348 1.59 9.91 16.79
CA LEU A 348 1.12 9.64 18.14
C LEU A 348 -0.03 8.62 18.15
N TYR A 349 -1.03 8.81 17.28
CA TYR A 349 -2.16 7.89 17.19
C TYR A 349 -1.76 6.50 16.70
N MET A 350 -0.84 6.40 15.72
CA MET A 350 -0.30 5.12 15.28
C MET A 350 0.41 4.38 16.43
N LYS A 351 1.21 5.10 17.25
CA LYS A 351 1.86 4.54 18.44
C LYS A 351 0.84 4.10 19.49
N LEU A 352 -0.14 4.94 19.82
CA LEU A 352 -1.20 4.62 20.79
C LEU A 352 -1.98 3.37 20.37
N LEU A 353 -2.33 3.27 19.09
CA LEU A 353 -3.02 2.12 18.51
C LEU A 353 -2.08 0.95 18.19
N ASN A 354 -0.82 0.95 18.62
CA ASN A 354 0.15 -0.13 18.40
C ASN A 354 0.30 -0.57 16.91
N VAL A 355 0.20 0.40 16.00
CA VAL A 355 0.46 0.21 14.57
C VAL A 355 1.97 0.27 14.33
N LEU A 356 2.52 -0.73 13.65
CA LEU A 356 3.94 -0.72 13.28
C LEU A 356 4.22 0.41 12.28
N PRO A 357 5.34 1.14 12.42
CA PRO A 357 5.72 2.15 11.44
C PRO A 357 5.96 1.48 10.07
N PRO A 358 5.68 2.18 8.96
CA PRO A 358 6.05 1.69 7.63
C PRO A 358 7.57 1.55 7.53
N ASN A 359 8.05 0.65 6.66
CA ASN A 359 9.48 0.54 6.37
C ASN A 359 10.00 1.83 5.70
N MET A 360 9.14 2.48 4.91
CA MET A 360 9.42 3.80 4.34
C MET A 360 8.18 4.68 4.31
N ALA A 361 8.35 5.94 4.73
CA ALA A 361 7.36 7.00 4.58
C ALA A 361 7.87 8.00 3.53
N THR A 362 7.05 8.27 2.52
CA THR A 362 7.36 9.23 1.44
C THR A 362 6.50 10.48 1.58
N ARG A 363 7.00 11.65 1.18
CA ARG A 363 6.21 12.88 1.17
C ARG A 363 5.92 13.33 -0.24
N THR A 364 4.69 13.73 -0.50
CA THR A 364 4.26 14.14 -1.84
C THR A 364 5.12 15.27 -2.40
N SER A 365 5.44 16.27 -1.58
CA SER A 365 6.26 17.43 -1.97
C SER A 365 7.69 17.08 -2.40
N ASP A 366 8.23 15.93 -1.98
CA ASP A 366 9.59 15.49 -2.33
C ASP A 366 9.65 14.78 -3.71
N TYR A 367 8.50 14.39 -4.28
CA TYR A 367 8.43 13.52 -5.47
C TYR A 367 7.90 14.25 -6.72
N ILE A 368 7.87 15.58 -6.74
CA ILE A 368 7.32 16.34 -7.89
C ILE A 368 8.09 16.06 -9.19
N SER A 369 9.41 15.90 -9.11
CA SER A 369 10.24 15.59 -10.28
C SER A 369 9.91 14.21 -10.85
N GLU A 370 9.68 13.23 -9.98
CA GLU A 370 9.29 11.87 -10.29
C GLU A 370 7.88 11.83 -10.89
N MET A 371 6.95 12.65 -10.38
CA MET A 371 5.61 12.79 -10.95
C MET A 371 5.67 13.32 -12.39
N ILE A 372 6.46 14.36 -12.65
CA ILE A 372 6.62 14.89 -14.02
C ILE A 372 7.19 13.82 -14.95
N LYS A 373 8.25 13.11 -14.53
CA LYS A 373 8.84 12.00 -15.31
C LYS A 373 7.84 10.87 -15.57
N LEU A 374 6.98 10.56 -14.59
CA LEU A 374 5.94 9.54 -14.74
C LEU A 374 4.92 9.96 -15.81
N ILE A 375 4.51 11.23 -15.81
CA ILE A 375 3.58 11.78 -16.79
C ILE A 375 4.21 11.77 -18.19
N GLU A 376 5.49 12.18 -18.32
CA GLU A 376 6.25 12.08 -19.58
C GLU A 376 6.25 10.66 -20.12
N LYS A 377 6.53 9.67 -19.26
CA LYS A 377 6.48 8.25 -19.63
C LYS A 377 5.09 7.80 -20.10
N ILE A 378 4.02 8.25 -19.45
CA ILE A 378 2.64 7.91 -19.85
C ILE A 378 2.30 8.51 -21.21
N ILE A 379 2.79 9.72 -21.51
CA ILE A 379 2.66 10.35 -22.83
C ILE A 379 3.44 9.55 -23.87
N ASP A 380 4.68 9.16 -23.57
CA ASP A 380 5.54 8.35 -24.47
C ASP A 380 4.90 6.98 -24.78
N ASN A 381 4.19 6.40 -23.83
CA ASN A 381 3.40 5.17 -24.01
C ASN A 381 2.14 5.37 -24.89
N GLY A 382 1.82 6.61 -25.28
CA GLY A 382 0.65 6.95 -26.08
C GLY A 382 -0.68 6.89 -25.30
N CYS A 383 -0.60 6.94 -23.97
CA CYS A 383 -1.75 6.83 -23.06
C CYS A 383 -2.26 8.18 -22.53
N ALA A 384 -1.55 9.29 -22.79
CA ALA A 384 -1.95 10.63 -22.39
C ALA A 384 -1.79 11.65 -23.52
N TYR A 385 -2.48 12.77 -23.40
CA TYR A 385 -2.39 13.88 -24.35
C TYR A 385 -2.45 15.24 -23.66
N GLU A 386 -1.83 16.25 -24.28
CA GLU A 386 -1.90 17.64 -23.84
C GLU A 386 -3.08 18.36 -24.48
N CYS A 387 -3.77 19.18 -23.68
CA CYS A 387 -4.74 20.16 -24.14
C CYS A 387 -4.63 21.42 -23.28
N ASN A 388 -4.30 22.58 -23.88
CA ASN A 388 -4.16 23.86 -23.19
C ASN A 388 -3.19 23.85 -21.98
N SER A 389 -2.05 23.17 -22.11
CA SER A 389 -1.05 22.98 -21.03
C SER A 389 -1.53 22.13 -19.84
N THR A 390 -2.68 21.47 -19.97
CA THR A 390 -3.18 20.43 -19.05
C THR A 390 -2.98 19.07 -19.71
N ILE A 391 -2.51 18.08 -18.94
CA ILE A 391 -2.31 16.71 -19.44
C ILE A 391 -3.46 15.82 -18.95
N TYR A 392 -4.06 15.07 -19.86
CA TYR A 392 -5.14 14.14 -19.60
C TYR A 392 -4.72 12.71 -19.92
N LEU A 393 -5.19 11.74 -19.12
CA LEU A 393 -5.12 10.32 -19.47
C LEU A 393 -6.25 9.97 -20.45
N ASP A 394 -5.90 9.33 -21.56
CA ASP A 394 -6.86 8.87 -22.57
C ASP A 394 -7.42 7.51 -22.17
N THR A 395 -8.59 7.51 -21.52
CA THR A 395 -9.22 6.29 -21.03
C THR A 395 -9.65 5.33 -22.13
N SER A 396 -9.85 5.82 -23.36
CA SER A 396 -10.22 4.97 -24.51
C SER A 396 -9.14 3.95 -24.90
N LYS A 397 -7.89 4.15 -24.43
CA LYS A 397 -6.77 3.25 -24.64
C LYS A 397 -6.83 1.99 -23.77
N PHE A 398 -7.67 1.98 -22.75
CA PHE A 398 -7.75 0.92 -21.75
C PHE A 398 -9.04 0.13 -21.89
N ARG A 399 -8.96 -1.20 -21.80
CA ARG A 399 -10.14 -2.05 -21.72
C ARG A 399 -10.51 -2.23 -20.25
N ILE A 400 -11.74 -1.85 -19.89
CA ILE A 400 -12.30 -2.15 -18.57
C ILE A 400 -12.29 -3.67 -18.38
N ARG A 401 -11.57 -4.17 -17.36
CA ARG A 401 -11.54 -5.60 -17.04
C ARG A 401 -12.90 -6.02 -16.45
N ARG A 402 -13.39 -7.20 -16.85
CA ARG A 402 -14.72 -7.76 -16.50
C ARG A 402 -15.04 -7.87 -14.99
N GLY A 403 -14.06 -7.75 -14.09
CA GLY A 403 -14.28 -7.76 -12.62
C GLY A 403 -14.96 -6.50 -12.05
N PHE A 404 -15.03 -5.42 -12.84
CA PHE A 404 -15.64 -4.15 -12.45
C PHE A 404 -17.08 -3.96 -12.98
N SER A 405 -17.72 -5.00 -13.52
CA SER A 405 -19.04 -4.90 -14.19
C SER A 405 -20.18 -4.39 -13.29
N ASN A 406 -20.03 -4.43 -11.95
CA ASN A 406 -20.99 -3.84 -11.01
C ASN A 406 -20.77 -2.32 -10.77
N LEU A 407 -19.74 -1.72 -11.36
CA LEU A 407 -19.43 -0.30 -11.32
C LEU A 407 -19.76 0.43 -12.64
N GLU A 408 -19.87 -0.28 -13.77
CA GLU A 408 -20.34 0.30 -15.05
C GLU A 408 -21.77 0.88 -14.95
N SER A 409 -22.66 0.23 -14.19
CA SER A 409 -24.01 0.76 -13.91
C SER A 409 -24.02 1.97 -12.98
N ARG A 410 -22.88 2.32 -12.38
CA ARG A 410 -22.69 3.48 -11.48
C ARG A 410 -21.91 4.62 -12.13
N GLN A 411 -21.20 4.37 -13.22
CA GLN A 411 -20.32 5.32 -13.88
C GLN A 411 -21.10 6.51 -14.47
N ASN A 412 -22.29 6.27 -15.02
CA ASN A 412 -23.12 7.32 -15.63
C ASN A 412 -23.69 8.32 -14.61
N ASP A 413 -24.02 7.90 -13.39
CA ASP A 413 -24.53 8.78 -12.34
C ASP A 413 -23.40 9.62 -11.68
N ILE A 414 -22.16 9.11 -11.72
CA ILE A 414 -20.98 9.72 -11.09
C ILE A 414 -20.29 10.73 -12.03
N ILE A 415 -20.32 10.51 -13.35
CA ILE A 415 -19.76 11.45 -14.35
C ILE A 415 -20.44 12.82 -14.27
N ASP A 416 -21.75 12.88 -14.00
CA ASP A 416 -22.46 14.15 -13.78
C ASP A 416 -22.02 14.86 -12.50
N GLU A 417 -21.62 14.11 -11.46
CA GLU A 417 -21.16 14.65 -10.17
C GLU A 417 -19.68 15.06 -10.20
N LEU A 418 -18.83 14.35 -10.96
CA LEU A 418 -17.43 14.71 -11.22
C LEU A 418 -17.29 15.86 -12.21
N THR A 419 -18.16 15.93 -13.22
CA THR A 419 -18.26 17.11 -14.09
C THR A 419 -18.71 18.31 -13.27
N LYS A 420 -19.62 18.13 -12.29
CA LYS A 420 -19.97 19.17 -11.33
C LYS A 420 -18.82 19.56 -10.40
N ARG A 421 -18.06 18.61 -9.83
CA ARG A 421 -16.92 18.92 -8.94
C ARG A 421 -15.73 19.54 -9.67
N ALA A 422 -15.38 19.04 -10.86
CA ALA A 422 -14.39 19.67 -11.73
C ALA A 422 -14.83 21.09 -12.12
N ASN A 423 -16.14 21.31 -12.32
CA ASN A 423 -16.71 22.63 -12.61
C ASN A 423 -16.92 23.52 -11.37
N GLU A 424 -17.03 22.97 -10.15
CA GLU A 424 -17.18 23.73 -8.90
C GLU A 424 -15.89 24.44 -8.49
N TYR A 425 -14.73 23.93 -8.93
CA TYR A 425 -13.41 24.56 -8.69
C TYR A 425 -12.84 25.33 -9.90
N THR A 426 -13.52 25.33 -11.04
CA THR A 426 -13.28 26.29 -12.12
C THR A 426 -14.36 27.37 -12.10
N SER A 427 -14.05 28.57 -11.60
CA SER A 427 -14.94 29.72 -11.74
C SER A 427 -15.26 30.03 -13.22
N PRO A 428 -16.40 30.69 -13.50
CA PRO A 428 -17.19 30.58 -14.73
C PRO A 428 -16.59 31.38 -15.88
N THR A 429 -15.47 30.92 -16.42
CA THR A 429 -15.06 31.29 -17.79
C THR A 429 -15.24 30.07 -18.67
N ASN A 430 -16.37 30.06 -19.37
CA ASN A 430 -16.70 29.21 -20.51
C ASN A 430 -15.50 28.99 -21.45
N THR A 431 -14.76 27.92 -21.21
CA THR A 431 -14.07 27.21 -22.28
C THR A 431 -14.50 25.77 -22.16
N MET A 432 -15.32 25.31 -23.12
CA MET A 432 -15.62 23.90 -23.31
C MET A 432 -14.34 23.08 -23.08
N ILE A 433 -14.37 22.23 -22.06
CA ILE A 433 -13.28 21.30 -21.79
C ILE A 433 -13.28 20.31 -22.96
N ASN A 434 -12.37 20.49 -23.92
CA ASN A 434 -12.19 19.61 -25.07
C ASN A 434 -11.43 18.35 -24.63
N THR A 435 -11.98 17.58 -23.68
CA THR A 435 -11.51 16.21 -23.47
C THR A 435 -11.93 15.36 -24.66
N LYS A 436 -11.14 14.34 -25.00
CA LYS A 436 -11.51 13.43 -26.09
C LYS A 436 -12.69 12.57 -25.67
N ASN A 437 -12.72 12.16 -24.40
CA ASN A 437 -13.79 11.41 -23.77
C ASN A 437 -14.24 12.06 -22.45
N SER A 438 -15.47 11.78 -22.01
CA SER A 438 -16.00 12.26 -20.73
C SER A 438 -15.37 11.57 -19.51
N SER A 439 -14.76 10.41 -19.69
CA SER A 439 -14.08 9.63 -18.65
C SER A 439 -12.60 9.98 -18.47
N ASP A 440 -12.03 10.80 -19.37
CA ASP A 440 -10.63 11.21 -19.28
C ASP A 440 -10.39 12.07 -18.03
N PHE A 441 -9.29 11.80 -17.31
CA PHE A 441 -8.96 12.51 -16.08
C PHE A 441 -7.58 13.16 -16.16
N ILE A 442 -7.39 14.21 -15.36
CA ILE A 442 -6.19 15.04 -15.37
C ILE A 442 -5.02 14.32 -14.71
N LEU A 443 -3.84 14.39 -15.33
CA LEU A 443 -2.55 13.99 -14.75
C LEU A 443 -1.74 15.22 -14.32
N TRP A 444 -1.78 16.29 -15.10
CA TRP A 444 -1.12 17.56 -14.82
C TRP A 444 -2.09 18.71 -15.05
N ASN A 445 -2.35 19.49 -14.01
CA ASN A 445 -3.20 20.66 -14.11
C ASN A 445 -2.37 21.90 -14.42
N ASN A 446 -2.74 22.64 -15.47
CA ASN A 446 -2.25 23.99 -15.67
C ASN A 446 -2.74 24.87 -14.52
N SER A 447 -1.85 25.11 -13.56
CA SER A 447 -2.21 25.70 -12.28
C SER A 447 -2.76 27.11 -12.48
N GLN A 448 -3.87 27.41 -11.80
CA GLN A 448 -4.37 28.77 -11.73
C GLN A 448 -3.33 29.64 -11.01
N PHE A 449 -3.30 30.93 -11.31
CA PHE A 449 -2.31 31.91 -10.80
C PHE A 449 -2.23 32.06 -9.27
N ILE A 450 -2.99 31.27 -8.52
CA ILE A 450 -3.24 31.37 -7.09
C ILE A 450 -2.79 30.07 -6.37
N GLU A 451 -2.15 29.13 -7.04
CA GLU A 451 -1.71 27.85 -6.45
C GLU A 451 -0.20 27.64 -6.58
N PRO A 452 0.41 26.79 -5.72
CA PRO A 452 1.77 26.30 -5.94
C PRO A 452 1.89 25.65 -7.32
N ALA A 453 2.94 26.03 -8.06
CA ALA A 453 3.15 25.57 -9.42
C ALA A 453 4.62 25.26 -9.67
N TRP A 454 4.87 24.16 -10.37
CA TRP A 454 6.19 23.68 -10.75
C TRP A 454 6.38 23.79 -12.25
N LYS A 455 7.63 24.00 -12.64
CA LYS A 455 8.02 24.04 -14.05
C LYS A 455 7.98 22.63 -14.62
N SER A 456 7.31 22.45 -15.76
CA SER A 456 7.30 21.23 -16.55
C SER A 456 7.52 21.54 -18.03
N SER A 457 7.66 20.52 -18.87
CA SER A 457 7.73 20.62 -20.33
C SER A 457 6.44 21.18 -20.96
N TRP A 458 5.31 21.09 -20.25
CA TRP A 458 3.99 21.60 -20.68
C TRP A 458 3.64 22.97 -20.07
N GLY A 459 4.54 23.56 -19.28
CA GLY A 459 4.33 24.84 -18.61
C GLY A 459 4.31 24.75 -17.09
N PHE A 460 3.85 25.81 -16.43
CA PHE A 460 3.71 25.83 -14.96
C PHE A 460 2.40 25.17 -14.55
N GLY A 461 2.47 24.24 -13.60
CA GLY A 461 1.30 23.51 -13.15
C GLY A 461 1.53 22.70 -11.90
N SER A 462 0.55 21.87 -11.56
CA SER A 462 0.58 20.96 -10.42
C SER A 462 0.17 19.54 -10.84
N PRO A 463 0.78 18.50 -10.24
CA PRO A 463 0.36 17.13 -10.49
C PRO A 463 -1.01 16.87 -9.86
N ALA A 464 -1.85 16.12 -10.57
CA ALA A 464 -3.12 15.65 -10.03
C ALA A 464 -2.90 14.61 -8.91
N TRP A 465 -3.85 14.53 -7.98
CA TRP A 465 -3.77 13.66 -6.81
C TRP A 465 -3.42 12.19 -7.14
N LEU A 466 -4.05 11.61 -8.16
CA LEU A 466 -3.81 10.21 -8.54
C LEU A 466 -2.36 9.94 -8.99
N VAL A 467 -1.68 10.93 -9.59
CA VAL A 467 -0.28 10.80 -10.02
C VAL A 467 0.66 10.67 -8.82
N GLN A 468 0.28 11.25 -7.68
CA GLN A 468 1.13 11.30 -6.50
C GLN A 468 1.43 9.88 -5.98
N SER A 469 0.40 9.11 -5.65
CA SER A 469 0.54 7.74 -5.14
C SER A 469 1.27 6.85 -6.14
N ALA A 470 0.93 6.95 -7.44
CA ALA A 470 1.57 6.15 -8.48
C ALA A 470 3.07 6.46 -8.64
N ALA A 471 3.46 7.74 -8.62
CA ALA A 471 4.86 8.15 -8.76
C ALA A 471 5.69 7.70 -7.55
N MET A 472 5.16 7.84 -6.34
CA MET A 472 5.84 7.39 -5.11
C MET A 472 5.98 5.87 -5.10
N ALA A 473 4.90 5.13 -5.40
CA ALA A 473 4.94 3.66 -5.47
C ALA A 473 5.96 3.17 -6.50
N TYR A 474 5.94 3.75 -7.71
CA TYR A 474 6.86 3.39 -8.78
C TYR A 474 8.32 3.69 -8.44
N SER A 475 8.58 4.86 -7.84
CA SER A 475 9.95 5.28 -7.50
C SER A 475 10.56 4.46 -6.38
N VAL A 476 9.74 4.04 -5.41
CA VAL A 476 10.18 3.32 -4.22
C VAL A 476 10.27 1.82 -4.42
N LEU A 477 9.16 1.20 -4.82
CA LEU A 477 9.06 -0.27 -4.86
C LEU A 477 9.55 -0.83 -6.19
N SER A 478 9.70 0.03 -7.20
CA SER A 478 9.74 -0.35 -8.61
C SER A 478 8.46 -1.10 -9.02
N CYS A 479 8.21 -1.19 -10.33
CA CYS A 479 7.15 -2.07 -10.83
C CYS A 479 7.76 -3.29 -11.53
N PRO A 480 7.18 -4.49 -11.35
CA PRO A 480 5.93 -4.76 -10.61
C PRO A 480 6.12 -4.93 -9.08
N PHE A 481 5.05 -4.73 -8.29
CA PHE A 481 5.01 -4.97 -6.83
C PHE A 481 3.74 -5.72 -6.39
N ASP A 482 3.71 -6.26 -5.17
CA ASP A 482 2.73 -7.27 -4.75
C ASP A 482 1.36 -6.69 -4.41
N ILE A 483 1.31 -5.77 -3.44
CA ILE A 483 0.05 -5.33 -2.83
C ILE A 483 -0.06 -3.81 -2.91
N TYR A 484 -1.23 -3.34 -3.35
CA TYR A 484 -1.65 -1.94 -3.23
C TYR A 484 -2.86 -1.84 -2.28
N THR A 485 -2.81 -0.91 -1.33
CA THR A 485 -3.90 -0.69 -0.38
C THR A 485 -4.34 0.76 -0.31
N ALA A 486 -5.65 0.95 -0.35
CA ALA A 486 -6.31 2.23 -0.15
C ALA A 486 -7.64 2.05 0.62
N PRO A 487 -8.21 3.11 1.20
CA PRO A 487 -9.55 3.05 1.78
C PRO A 487 -10.58 2.73 0.69
N LEU A 488 -11.56 1.87 1.00
CA LEU A 488 -12.70 1.64 0.11
C LEU A 488 -13.60 2.88 0.16
N ILE A 489 -13.70 3.59 -0.97
CA ILE A 489 -14.58 4.74 -1.11
C ILE A 489 -15.82 4.31 -1.90
N PRO A 490 -16.99 4.14 -1.24
CA PRO A 490 -18.19 3.72 -1.94
C PRO A 490 -18.57 4.76 -3.00
N LYS A 491 -18.65 4.34 -4.27
CA LYS A 491 -19.01 5.17 -5.44
C LYS A 491 -17.88 6.07 -6.00
N SER A 492 -16.60 5.75 -5.82
CA SER A 492 -15.53 6.53 -6.46
C SER A 492 -15.13 5.96 -7.84
N SER A 493 -14.97 6.84 -8.83
CA SER A 493 -14.24 6.52 -10.07
C SER A 493 -12.74 6.37 -9.83
N ASP A 494 -12.26 6.82 -8.67
CA ASP A 494 -10.86 7.03 -8.37
C ASP A 494 -10.10 5.69 -8.27
N ASP A 495 -10.75 4.66 -7.73
CA ASP A 495 -10.21 3.29 -7.69
C ASP A 495 -9.92 2.76 -9.12
N ILE A 496 -10.84 2.99 -10.06
CA ILE A 496 -10.68 2.58 -11.46
C ILE A 496 -9.61 3.44 -12.15
N ASN A 497 -9.60 4.74 -11.88
CA ASN A 497 -8.62 5.67 -12.45
C ASN A 497 -7.20 5.33 -11.98
N GLU A 498 -7.03 4.95 -10.72
CA GLU A 498 -5.75 4.54 -10.15
C GLU A 498 -5.21 3.26 -10.80
N ILE A 499 -6.06 2.24 -10.95
CA ILE A 499 -5.68 1.01 -11.68
C ILE A 499 -5.30 1.34 -13.13
N THR A 500 -6.08 2.18 -13.80
CA THR A 500 -5.84 2.61 -15.18
C THR A 500 -4.51 3.36 -15.28
N LEU A 501 -4.20 4.22 -14.31
CA LEU A 501 -2.94 4.94 -14.23
C LEU A 501 -1.75 3.98 -14.09
N PHE A 502 -1.82 2.99 -13.19
CA PHE A 502 -0.76 1.99 -13.04
C PHE A 502 -0.56 1.15 -14.31
N GLN A 503 -1.63 0.84 -15.04
CA GLN A 503 -1.54 0.19 -16.36
C GLN A 503 -0.88 1.11 -17.39
N ALA A 504 -1.22 2.40 -17.40
CA ALA A 504 -0.66 3.39 -18.30
C ALA A 504 0.85 3.54 -18.15
N VAL A 505 1.35 3.48 -16.92
CA VAL A 505 2.78 3.54 -16.59
C VAL A 505 3.56 2.35 -17.15
N ASN A 506 2.89 1.23 -17.40
CA ASN A 506 3.52 -0.06 -17.74
C ASN A 506 2.97 -0.68 -19.02
N ASN A 507 2.76 0.14 -20.05
CA ASN A 507 2.37 -0.33 -21.39
C ASN A 507 1.12 -1.23 -21.40
N ASN A 508 0.14 -0.94 -20.54
CA ASN A 508 -1.10 -1.69 -20.35
C ASN A 508 -0.96 -3.05 -19.65
N ASP A 509 0.21 -3.37 -19.09
CA ASP A 509 0.41 -4.56 -18.25
C ASP A 509 0.19 -4.26 -16.76
N SER A 510 -0.31 -5.24 -16.01
CA SER A 510 -0.58 -5.09 -14.58
C SER A 510 0.73 -5.03 -13.77
N CYS A 511 1.04 -3.86 -13.21
CA CYS A 511 2.15 -3.67 -12.27
C CYS A 511 1.90 -4.30 -10.90
N ILE A 512 0.65 -4.36 -10.49
CA ILE A 512 0.24 -4.72 -9.13
C ILE A 512 -0.37 -6.12 -9.17
N GLY A 513 0.00 -6.95 -8.19
CA GLY A 513 -0.58 -8.29 -8.02
C GLY A 513 -1.99 -8.22 -7.45
N TYR A 514 -2.14 -7.57 -6.29
CA TYR A 514 -3.36 -7.58 -5.49
C TYR A 514 -3.73 -6.17 -5.04
N TYR A 515 -5.00 -5.81 -5.20
CA TYR A 515 -5.58 -4.60 -4.62
C TYR A 515 -6.39 -4.99 -3.39
N LEU A 516 -6.09 -4.37 -2.25
CA LEU A 516 -6.83 -4.55 -0.99
C LEU A 516 -7.47 -3.22 -0.61
N TYR A 517 -8.79 -3.12 -0.71
CA TYR A 517 -9.52 -1.94 -0.21
C TYR A 517 -10.13 -2.21 1.17
N VAL A 518 -9.88 -1.32 2.13
CA VAL A 518 -10.39 -1.47 3.50
C VAL A 518 -11.64 -0.61 3.68
N ALA A 519 -12.75 -1.25 4.07
CA ALA A 519 -14.03 -0.59 4.27
C ALA A 519 -14.04 0.38 5.45
N ASN A 520 -14.80 1.46 5.31
CA ASN A 520 -14.92 2.49 6.34
C ASN A 520 -15.89 2.07 7.48
N ILE A 521 -15.98 2.88 8.53
CA ILE A 521 -16.98 2.76 9.60
C ILE A 521 -18.10 3.77 9.33
N THR A 522 -19.34 3.32 9.43
CA THR A 522 -20.54 4.18 9.30
C THR A 522 -21.28 4.26 10.62
N LEU A 523 -21.56 5.48 11.07
CA LEU A 523 -22.25 5.76 12.34
C LEU A 523 -23.68 6.29 12.09
N SER A 524 -24.52 5.54 11.38
CA SER A 524 -25.98 5.78 11.29
C SER A 524 -26.68 4.72 10.43
N GLU A 525 -27.96 4.47 10.69
CA GLU A 525 -28.84 3.67 9.83
C GLU A 525 -29.20 4.39 8.51
N ASP A 526 -28.99 5.71 8.43
CA ASP A 526 -29.31 6.52 7.23
C ASP A 526 -28.13 6.66 6.27
N LYS A 527 -28.30 6.13 5.05
CA LYS A 527 -27.33 6.16 3.94
C LYS A 527 -27.18 7.52 3.24
N THR A 528 -27.80 8.58 3.74
CA THR A 528 -28.06 9.82 2.98
C THR A 528 -27.29 11.06 3.46
N SER A 529 -26.51 11.01 4.55
CA SER A 529 -25.70 12.16 4.99
C SER A 529 -24.21 11.80 5.17
N SER A 530 -23.43 12.00 4.11
CA SER A 530 -22.03 11.59 3.98
C SER A 530 -21.01 12.39 4.79
N SER A 531 -21.41 13.44 5.54
CA SER A 531 -20.46 14.36 6.19
C SER A 531 -20.71 14.66 7.67
N LYS A 532 -21.80 14.17 8.29
CA LYS A 532 -22.17 14.55 9.67
C LYS A 532 -21.83 13.53 10.77
N ASN A 533 -21.28 12.38 10.43
CA ASN A 533 -21.10 11.25 11.35
C ASN A 533 -19.65 10.74 11.40
N ILE A 534 -18.69 11.64 11.56
CA ILE A 534 -17.26 11.30 11.68
C ILE A 534 -16.84 11.51 13.14
N MET A 535 -16.66 10.42 13.90
CA MET A 535 -16.12 10.52 15.27
C MET A 535 -14.62 10.79 15.24
N ASN A 536 -14.22 11.88 15.89
CA ASN A 536 -12.82 12.23 16.08
C ASN A 536 -12.13 11.16 16.94
N LEU A 537 -10.95 10.70 16.50
CA LEU A 537 -10.22 9.66 17.20
C LEU A 537 -9.81 10.10 18.62
N SER A 538 -9.52 11.39 18.82
CA SER A 538 -9.17 11.90 20.16
C SER A 538 -10.31 11.70 21.17
N GLU A 539 -11.56 11.90 20.75
CA GLU A 539 -12.73 11.73 21.61
C GLU A 539 -12.97 10.25 21.93
N VAL A 540 -12.79 9.38 20.95
CA VAL A 540 -12.92 7.93 21.14
C VAL A 540 -11.85 7.40 22.12
N LEU A 541 -10.61 7.88 22.00
CA LEU A 541 -9.51 7.49 22.88
C LEU A 541 -9.66 7.99 24.33
N LEU A 542 -10.51 8.98 24.58
CA LEU A 542 -10.87 9.40 25.94
C LEU A 542 -11.88 8.46 26.60
N GLU A 543 -12.71 7.78 25.81
CA GLU A 543 -13.79 6.91 26.30
C GLU A 543 -13.41 5.42 26.32
N TYR A 544 -12.49 4.99 25.45
CA TYR A 544 -12.18 3.58 25.22
C TYR A 544 -10.67 3.30 25.24
N ASN A 545 -10.30 2.10 25.70
CA ASN A 545 -8.91 1.67 25.68
C ASN A 545 -8.46 1.35 24.25
N ASN A 546 -7.18 1.60 23.97
CA ASN A 546 -6.58 1.36 22.66
C ASN A 546 -6.75 -0.11 22.20
N ASP A 547 -6.61 -1.06 23.12
CA ASP A 547 -6.77 -2.49 22.82
C ASP A 547 -8.21 -2.86 22.47
N ASP A 548 -9.21 -2.24 23.11
CA ASP A 548 -10.62 -2.48 22.80
C ASP A 548 -10.95 -1.99 21.38
N ILE A 549 -10.39 -0.85 20.98
CA ILE A 549 -10.50 -0.31 19.61
C ILE A 549 -9.85 -1.24 18.59
N ARG A 550 -8.63 -1.72 18.86
CA ARG A 550 -7.95 -2.71 17.99
C ARG A 550 -8.75 -4.00 17.88
N PHE A 551 -9.28 -4.48 18.99
CA PHE A 551 -10.05 -5.72 19.03
C PHE A 551 -11.36 -5.59 18.24
N LEU A 552 -12.02 -4.43 18.30
CA LEU A 552 -13.17 -4.14 17.43
C LEU A 552 -12.84 -4.31 15.95
N PHE A 553 -11.72 -3.74 15.50
CA PHE A 553 -11.33 -3.84 14.10
C PHE A 553 -10.91 -5.27 13.71
N LEU A 554 -10.32 -6.03 14.64
CA LEU A 554 -9.97 -7.44 14.44
C LEU A 554 -11.21 -8.34 14.30
N LEU A 555 -12.29 -8.04 15.03
CA LEU A 555 -13.53 -8.84 15.00
C LEU A 555 -14.34 -8.68 13.71
N ASN A 556 -14.02 -7.71 12.86
CA ASN A 556 -14.75 -7.42 11.64
C ASN A 556 -13.82 -7.61 10.44
N ASN A 557 -14.36 -8.15 9.34
CA ASN A 557 -13.57 -8.28 8.12
C ASN A 557 -13.15 -6.90 7.61
N TYR A 558 -11.93 -6.77 7.08
CA TYR A 558 -11.37 -5.48 6.68
C TYR A 558 -12.16 -4.85 5.50
N ASP A 559 -12.76 -5.66 4.64
CA ASP A 559 -13.49 -5.24 3.44
C ASP A 559 -14.99 -5.03 3.67
N GLU A 560 -15.49 -5.26 4.89
CA GLU A 560 -16.90 -5.08 5.26
C GLU A 560 -17.12 -3.78 6.02
N THR A 561 -18.16 -2.99 5.68
CA THR A 561 -18.43 -1.75 6.43
C THR A 561 -18.90 -2.07 7.86
N ILE A 562 -18.23 -1.53 8.89
CA ILE A 562 -18.68 -1.66 10.28
C ILE A 562 -19.80 -0.65 10.49
N GLN A 563 -20.97 -1.15 10.88
CA GLN A 563 -22.10 -0.31 11.27
C GLN A 563 -22.06 -0.08 12.78
N GLY A 564 -21.86 1.17 13.20
CA GLY A 564 -21.96 1.58 14.59
C GLY A 564 -23.28 2.31 14.85
N GLY A 565 -23.97 1.97 15.95
CA GLY A 565 -25.02 2.83 16.49
C GLY A 565 -24.43 4.11 17.10
N ALA A 566 -25.27 5.03 17.58
CA ALA A 566 -24.87 6.29 18.25
C ALA A 566 -23.90 6.11 19.45
N LYS A 567 -23.72 4.87 19.91
CA LYS A 567 -22.55 4.41 20.67
C LYS A 567 -21.97 3.22 19.91
N VAL A 568 -20.68 3.25 19.59
CA VAL A 568 -19.96 2.05 19.17
C VAL A 568 -19.97 1.12 20.38
N THR A 569 -20.90 0.16 20.40
CA THR A 569 -20.92 -0.90 21.40
C THR A 569 -19.73 -1.80 21.14
N LEU A 570 -18.56 -1.44 21.67
CA LEU A 570 -17.47 -2.39 21.87
C LEU A 570 -18.08 -3.56 22.67
N PRO A 571 -17.92 -4.82 22.23
CA PRO A 571 -18.52 -5.94 22.91
C PRO A 571 -18.00 -5.99 24.35
N LYS A 572 -18.84 -5.58 25.32
CA LYS A 572 -18.62 -5.81 26.77
C LYS A 572 -18.75 -7.30 27.14
N LYS A 573 -18.37 -8.22 26.26
CA LYS A 573 -18.42 -9.66 26.53
C LYS A 573 -17.06 -10.10 27.05
N LYS A 574 -17.01 -10.44 28.35
CA LYS A 574 -15.98 -11.29 28.92
C LYS A 574 -15.82 -12.53 28.02
N LEU A 575 -14.58 -12.76 27.57
CA LEU A 575 -14.18 -13.93 26.79
C LEU A 575 -14.57 -15.21 27.52
N ASN A 576 -15.61 -15.89 27.03
CA ASN A 576 -15.79 -17.31 27.29
C ASN A 576 -15.22 -18.05 26.08
N ILE A 577 -13.92 -18.31 26.09
CA ILE A 577 -13.30 -19.25 25.16
C ILE A 577 -13.28 -20.62 25.84
N SER A 578 -13.99 -21.59 25.28
CA SER A 578 -13.72 -23.01 25.50
C SER A 578 -12.92 -23.54 24.31
N ILE A 579 -11.71 -24.00 24.57
CA ILE A 579 -10.91 -24.76 23.61
C ILE A 579 -11.28 -26.23 23.82
N THR A 580 -11.89 -26.86 22.82
CA THR A 580 -11.98 -28.33 22.76
C THR A 580 -10.82 -28.81 21.90
N GLY A 581 -9.99 -29.68 22.48
CA GLY A 581 -8.79 -30.25 21.87
C GLY A 581 -9.05 -31.40 20.92
#